data_AF-A0A9X3J0K9-F1
#
_entry.id   AF-A0A9X3J0K9-F1
#
_cell.length_a   1.000
_cell.length_b   1.000
_cell.length_c   1.000
_cell.angle_alpha   90.00
_cell.angle_beta   90.00
_cell.angle_gamma   90.00
#
_symmetry.space_group_name_H-M   'P 1'
#
loop_
_entity.id
_entity.type
_entity.pdbx_description
1 polymer ?
#
loop_
_entity_poly.entity_id
_entity_poly.type
_entity_poly.pdbx_seq_one_letter_code
_entity_poly.pdbx_strand_id
1 'polypeptide(L)'
;MAAFVRESPWLGSPALAQFGIDRVLAAVIDQGVFFRAAQNRRERVYWWPGLNAGIPYTPKRDGLHEATFMMHDFGHFLLPDLVFTGTASELHRRVYVAYRMISEAVTLVLADMVFVEALRRSGVEYDWTRRHAHPLFAATQIDPSQPEGLRALLAANVGYCVGGDDSRWRALLAEAGASDAALCDYRQKYEPYFVEDLRWTVRNWETMTGRADEFARWWADTGPLRALADLGLETVEAFAEQVATGPGSLIDRVFARVMATRIEPALRGQVAPASAEERRERAFLRWLVGQFGVFARFPAAQGSALTRSRLTEFVKTHRGRLGPAEIARARAFYERFVDSLAEQHLASLDDAATWREVFALVEPFYVFYDGPREAYEPLAQAARRVLGEE
;
A
#
# COMPACT_ATOMS: atom_id res chain seq x y z
N MET A 1 -5.76 -3.55 20.03
CA MET A 1 -4.53 -2.91 19.53
C MET A 1 -3.31 -3.81 19.76
N ALA A 2 -2.39 -3.93 18.80
CA ALA A 2 -1.11 -4.64 18.97
C ALA A 2 -0.15 -3.87 19.91
N ALA A 3 0.81 -4.59 20.52
CA ALA A 3 1.74 -4.03 21.51
C ALA A 3 2.53 -2.83 20.97
N PHE A 4 3.12 -2.94 19.78
CA PHE A 4 3.96 -1.89 19.19
C PHE A 4 3.20 -0.57 18.92
N VAL A 5 1.91 -0.61 18.54
CA VAL A 5 1.10 0.61 18.40
C VAL A 5 0.81 1.20 19.77
N ARG A 6 0.40 0.35 20.72
CA ARG A 6 0.03 0.78 22.07
C ARG A 6 1.21 1.37 22.85
N GLU A 7 2.40 0.85 22.63
CA GLU A 7 3.64 1.28 23.30
C GLU A 7 4.30 2.49 22.61
N SER A 8 3.88 2.81 21.38
CA SER A 8 4.35 4.01 20.70
C SER A 8 3.73 5.26 21.33
N PRO A 9 4.54 6.27 21.73
CA PRO A 9 4.01 7.53 22.26
C PRO A 9 3.19 8.32 21.22
N TRP A 10 3.35 7.98 19.93
CA TRP A 10 2.70 8.69 18.81
C TRP A 10 1.51 7.90 18.28
N LEU A 11 1.71 6.62 17.92
CA LEU A 11 0.66 5.77 17.34
C LEU A 11 -0.35 5.28 18.40
N GLY A 12 0.05 5.27 19.68
CA GLY A 12 -0.82 4.95 20.81
C GLY A 12 -1.51 6.17 21.42
N SER A 13 -1.33 7.36 20.84
CA SER A 13 -1.89 8.61 21.37
C SER A 13 -3.43 8.55 21.42
N PRO A 14 -4.07 8.84 22.58
CA PRO A 14 -5.52 8.91 22.69
C PRO A 14 -6.16 9.95 21.76
N ALA A 15 -5.41 10.98 21.35
CA ALA A 15 -5.91 12.02 20.46
C ALA A 15 -6.26 11.51 19.06
N LEU A 16 -5.73 10.36 18.64
CA LEU A 16 -6.05 9.72 17.37
C LEU A 16 -7.53 9.32 17.28
N ALA A 17 -8.16 9.02 18.42
CA ALA A 17 -9.57 8.61 18.49
C ALA A 17 -10.53 9.70 18.01
N GLN A 18 -10.18 10.98 18.18
CA GLN A 18 -10.98 12.10 17.71
C GLN A 18 -11.18 12.07 16.19
N PHE A 19 -10.21 11.51 15.46
CA PHE A 19 -10.20 11.47 13.99
C PHE A 19 -10.43 10.05 13.45
N GLY A 20 -10.70 9.07 14.31
CA GLY A 20 -10.87 7.67 13.93
C GLY A 20 -9.59 6.97 13.43
N ILE A 21 -8.42 7.58 13.60
CA ILE A 21 -7.13 7.01 13.17
C ILE A 21 -6.77 5.77 14.01
N ASP A 22 -7.16 5.74 15.27
CA ASP A 22 -7.04 4.55 16.14
C ASP A 22 -7.78 3.33 15.58
N ARG A 23 -8.97 3.54 14.99
CA ARG A 23 -9.78 2.50 14.36
C ARG A 23 -9.18 2.05 13.03
N VAL A 24 -8.61 2.98 12.26
CA VAL A 24 -7.81 2.66 11.06
C VAL A 24 -6.64 1.75 11.43
N LEU A 25 -5.86 2.11 12.46
CA LEU A 25 -4.75 1.30 12.95
C LEU A 25 -5.23 -0.09 13.42
N ALA A 26 -6.34 -0.15 14.15
CA ALA A 26 -6.93 -1.41 14.59
C ALA A 26 -7.32 -2.30 13.39
N ALA A 27 -8.01 -1.73 12.40
CA ALA A 27 -8.40 -2.44 11.17
C ALA A 27 -7.18 -3.02 10.43
N VAL A 28 -6.10 -2.24 10.30
CA VAL A 28 -4.85 -2.69 9.66
C VAL A 28 -4.17 -3.79 10.45
N ILE A 29 -4.10 -3.67 11.77
CA ILE A 29 -3.57 -4.72 12.65
C ILE A 29 -4.37 -6.02 12.51
N ASP A 30 -5.70 -5.91 12.46
CA ASP A 30 -6.61 -7.04 12.32
C ASP A 30 -6.46 -7.76 10.97
N GLN A 31 -5.99 -7.06 9.94
CA GLN A 31 -5.68 -7.64 8.63
C GLN A 31 -4.39 -8.50 8.62
N GLY A 32 -3.66 -8.61 9.74
CA GLY A 32 -2.46 -9.43 9.85
C GLY A 32 -1.21 -8.74 9.32
N VAL A 33 -0.85 -7.60 9.92
CA VAL A 33 0.37 -6.86 9.60
C VAL A 33 1.62 -7.54 10.17
N PHE A 34 2.75 -7.41 9.46
CA PHE A 34 4.07 -7.77 9.94
C PHE A 34 5.11 -6.79 9.40
N PHE A 35 6.25 -6.70 10.08
CA PHE A 35 7.32 -5.78 9.74
C PHE A 35 8.49 -6.50 9.09
N ARG A 36 9.20 -5.78 8.22
CA ARG A 36 10.45 -6.25 7.61
C ARG A 36 11.54 -5.19 7.72
N ALA A 37 12.70 -5.60 8.21
CA ALA A 37 13.91 -4.79 8.20
C ALA A 37 14.76 -5.22 7.01
N ALA A 38 14.76 -4.42 5.94
CA ALA A 38 15.51 -4.74 4.73
C ALA A 38 17.01 -4.65 5.00
N GLN A 39 17.76 -5.68 4.62
CA GLN A 39 19.22 -5.72 4.75
C GLN A 39 19.94 -5.06 3.57
N ASN A 40 19.29 -5.01 2.41
CA ASN A 40 19.83 -4.44 1.19
C ASN A 40 18.74 -3.72 0.38
N ARG A 41 19.16 -3.07 -0.71
CA ARG A 41 18.27 -2.28 -1.58
C ARG A 41 17.19 -3.14 -2.26
N ARG A 42 17.48 -4.40 -2.59
CA ARG A 42 16.55 -5.33 -3.24
C ARG A 42 15.45 -5.78 -2.28
N GLU A 43 15.78 -5.98 -1.02
CA GLU A 43 14.79 -6.29 0.03
C GLU A 43 13.92 -5.10 0.41
N ARG A 44 14.43 -3.88 0.20
CA ARG A 44 13.74 -2.61 0.47
C ARG A 44 12.63 -2.31 -0.54
N VAL A 45 12.47 -3.14 -1.56
CA VAL A 45 11.41 -2.99 -2.55
C VAL A 45 10.07 -3.20 -1.86
N TYR A 46 9.39 -2.07 -1.65
CA TYR A 46 8.10 -2.00 -1.00
C TYR A 46 7.02 -1.94 -2.08
N TRP A 47 6.56 -3.11 -2.50
CA TRP A 47 5.46 -3.26 -3.44
C TRP A 47 4.54 -4.37 -2.97
N TRP A 48 3.22 -4.18 -3.08
CA TRP A 48 2.22 -5.08 -2.49
C TRP A 48 2.37 -5.26 -0.97
N PRO A 49 2.20 -4.18 -0.17
CA PRO A 49 2.25 -4.26 1.30
C PRO A 49 1.31 -5.32 1.88
N GLY A 50 0.18 -5.57 1.23
CA GLY A 50 -0.76 -6.62 1.59
C GLY A 50 -0.26 -8.06 1.35
N LEU A 51 0.96 -8.27 0.85
CA LEU A 51 1.54 -9.61 0.61
C LEU A 51 2.86 -9.79 1.40
N ASN A 52 3.93 -10.23 0.74
CA ASN A 52 5.19 -10.61 1.38
C ASN A 52 6.14 -9.43 1.64
N ALA A 53 5.85 -8.24 1.13
CA ALA A 53 6.67 -7.07 1.38
C ALA A 53 6.63 -6.63 2.86
N GLY A 54 5.48 -6.80 3.54
CA GLY A 54 5.26 -6.32 4.90
C GLY A 54 5.46 -4.81 5.03
N ILE A 55 5.33 -4.26 6.23
CA ILE A 55 5.63 -2.84 6.48
C ILE A 55 7.14 -2.69 6.69
N PRO A 56 7.83 -1.81 5.93
CA PRO A 56 9.27 -1.61 6.07
C PRO A 56 9.57 -0.91 7.38
N TYR A 57 10.43 -1.51 8.21
CA TYR A 57 10.93 -0.88 9.42
C TYR A 57 12.22 -0.13 9.10
N THR A 58 12.09 1.13 8.70
CA THR A 58 13.21 1.99 8.28
C THR A 58 13.39 3.15 9.27
N PRO A 59 14.54 3.24 9.96
CA PRO A 59 14.82 4.38 10.84
C PRO A 59 14.70 5.72 10.11
N LYS A 60 14.08 6.69 10.77
CA LYS A 60 14.00 8.08 10.30
C LYS A 60 14.79 9.01 11.21
N ARG A 61 14.81 10.30 10.85
CA ARG A 61 15.56 11.34 11.59
C ARG A 61 15.21 11.39 13.08
N ASP A 62 13.96 11.16 13.41
CA ASP A 62 13.43 11.18 14.77
C ASP A 62 12.21 10.25 14.87
N GLY A 63 11.78 9.94 16.10
CA GLY A 63 10.69 8.98 16.34
C GLY A 63 9.32 9.45 15.86
N LEU A 64 9.06 10.76 15.80
CA LEU A 64 7.81 11.29 15.25
C LEU A 64 7.79 11.13 13.74
N HIS A 65 8.91 11.45 13.07
CA HIS A 65 9.09 11.22 11.65
C HIS A 65 8.95 9.75 11.27
N GLU A 66 9.49 8.85 12.09
CA GLU A 66 9.30 7.41 11.92
C GLU A 66 7.82 7.02 12.06
N ALA A 67 7.11 7.53 13.08
CA ALA A 67 5.70 7.25 13.26
C ALA A 67 4.80 7.81 12.14
N THR A 68 5.08 9.01 11.61
CA THR A 68 4.36 9.55 10.45
C THR A 68 4.56 8.67 9.22
N PHE A 69 5.79 8.24 8.93
CA PHE A 69 6.06 7.31 7.83
C PHE A 69 5.39 5.94 8.05
N MET A 70 5.40 5.44 9.27
CA MET A 70 4.73 4.18 9.59
C MET A 70 3.21 4.29 9.45
N MET A 71 2.62 5.43 9.79
CA MET A 71 1.19 5.71 9.56
C MET A 71 0.86 5.75 8.06
N HIS A 72 1.73 6.34 7.24
CA HIS A 72 1.62 6.31 5.77
C HIS A 72 1.60 4.86 5.27
N ASP A 73 2.55 4.03 5.73
CA ASP A 73 2.63 2.63 5.34
C ASP A 73 1.44 1.79 5.85
N PHE A 74 0.89 2.08 7.04
CA PHE A 74 -0.36 1.45 7.50
C PHE A 74 -1.51 1.77 6.57
N GLY A 75 -1.59 2.98 6.01
CA GLY A 75 -2.64 3.32 5.06
C GLY A 75 -2.49 2.56 3.73
N HIS A 76 -1.26 2.28 3.26
CA HIS A 76 -1.07 1.38 2.11
C HIS A 76 -1.45 -0.06 2.45
N PHE A 77 -1.25 -0.51 3.69
CA PHE A 77 -1.71 -1.82 4.11
C PHE A 77 -3.26 -1.90 4.17
N LEU A 78 -3.93 -0.81 4.55
CA LEU A 78 -5.40 -0.69 4.49
C LEU A 78 -5.93 -0.75 3.05
N LEU A 79 -5.13 -0.26 2.10
CA LEU A 79 -5.42 -0.17 0.67
C LEU A 79 -4.48 -1.11 -0.11
N PRO A 80 -4.60 -2.45 0.07
CA PRO A 80 -3.72 -3.37 -0.62
C PRO A 80 -3.93 -3.22 -2.13
N ASP A 81 -2.82 -3.11 -2.84
CA ASP A 81 -2.81 -2.98 -4.30
C ASP A 81 -3.63 -4.07 -4.99
N LEU A 82 -4.31 -3.67 -6.07
CA LEU A 82 -5.10 -4.60 -6.88
C LEU A 82 -4.20 -5.68 -7.49
N VAL A 83 -4.68 -6.92 -7.44
CA VAL A 83 -3.94 -8.07 -7.94
C VAL A 83 -4.16 -8.26 -9.43
N PHE A 84 -3.07 -8.20 -10.20
CA PHE A 84 -3.09 -8.56 -11.62
C PHE A 84 -3.08 -10.09 -11.77
N THR A 85 -4.03 -10.63 -12.55
CA THR A 85 -4.19 -12.09 -12.71
C THR A 85 -3.74 -12.64 -14.06
N GLY A 86 -3.06 -11.81 -14.85
CA GLY A 86 -2.66 -12.14 -16.23
C GLY A 86 -3.56 -11.54 -17.31
N THR A 87 -4.71 -10.96 -16.96
CA THR A 87 -5.64 -10.36 -17.93
C THR A 87 -5.50 -8.84 -18.02
N ALA A 88 -5.14 -8.33 -19.18
CA ALA A 88 -4.96 -6.90 -19.42
C ALA A 88 -6.01 -6.33 -20.37
N SER A 89 -6.45 -5.11 -20.07
CA SER A 89 -7.21 -4.24 -20.96
C SER A 89 -6.80 -2.80 -20.67
N GLU A 90 -7.14 -1.86 -21.54
CA GLU A 90 -6.87 -0.44 -21.28
C GLU A 90 -7.60 0.06 -20.03
N LEU A 91 -8.84 -0.42 -19.79
CA LEU A 91 -9.56 -0.11 -18.56
C LEU A 91 -8.83 -0.67 -17.33
N HIS A 92 -8.32 -1.91 -17.39
CA HIS A 92 -7.57 -2.51 -16.28
C HIS A 92 -6.32 -1.70 -15.95
N ARG A 93 -5.58 -1.26 -16.99
CA ARG A 93 -4.40 -0.39 -16.82
C ARG A 93 -4.77 0.91 -16.11
N ARG A 94 -5.79 1.63 -16.62
CA ARG A 94 -6.22 2.91 -16.04
C ARG A 94 -6.74 2.75 -14.61
N VAL A 95 -7.52 1.72 -14.33
CA VAL A 95 -8.02 1.40 -12.98
C VAL A 95 -6.86 1.09 -12.03
N TYR A 96 -5.91 0.26 -12.44
CA TYR A 96 -4.75 -0.08 -11.62
C TYR A 96 -3.91 1.16 -11.27
N VAL A 97 -3.62 2.00 -12.28
CA VAL A 97 -2.88 3.25 -12.06
C VAL A 97 -3.64 4.20 -11.13
N ALA A 98 -4.92 4.45 -11.42
CA ALA A 98 -5.75 5.35 -10.61
C ALA A 98 -5.85 4.84 -9.16
N TYR A 99 -6.07 3.54 -8.95
CA TYR A 99 -6.14 2.94 -7.61
C TYR A 99 -4.84 3.16 -6.83
N ARG A 100 -3.69 2.87 -7.45
CA ARG A 100 -2.37 3.03 -6.81
C ARG A 100 -2.09 4.49 -6.45
N MET A 101 -2.36 5.42 -7.36
CA MET A 101 -2.18 6.85 -7.08
C MET A 101 -3.17 7.37 -6.02
N ILE A 102 -4.40 6.84 -5.99
CA ILE A 102 -5.36 7.12 -4.91
C ILE A 102 -4.85 6.58 -3.58
N SER A 103 -4.19 5.41 -3.56
CA SER A 103 -3.55 4.88 -2.36
C SER A 103 -2.53 5.87 -1.79
N GLU A 104 -1.62 6.40 -2.61
CA GLU A 104 -0.65 7.45 -2.21
C GLU A 104 -1.34 8.76 -1.76
N ALA A 105 -2.36 9.20 -2.49
CA ALA A 105 -3.08 10.44 -2.16
C ALA A 105 -3.80 10.34 -0.80
N VAL A 106 -4.42 9.19 -0.52
CA VAL A 106 -5.15 8.94 0.72
C VAL A 106 -4.19 8.78 1.89
N THR A 107 -3.10 8.02 1.72
CA THR A 107 -2.11 7.81 2.78
C THR A 107 -1.44 9.11 3.21
N LEU A 108 -1.09 9.97 2.26
CA LEU A 108 -0.52 11.28 2.53
C LEU A 108 -1.46 12.15 3.37
N VAL A 109 -2.76 12.20 3.05
CA VAL A 109 -3.73 12.98 3.85
C VAL A 109 -3.88 12.39 5.25
N LEU A 110 -4.04 11.07 5.37
CA LEU A 110 -4.23 10.43 6.67
C LEU A 110 -2.98 10.57 7.56
N ALA A 111 -1.77 10.45 7.00
CA ALA A 111 -0.51 10.47 7.74
C ALA A 111 0.05 11.88 7.94
N ASP A 112 0.23 12.65 6.87
CA ASP A 112 0.91 13.95 6.92
C ASP A 112 -0.02 15.13 7.22
N MET A 113 -1.34 14.94 7.17
CA MET A 113 -2.32 15.96 7.57
C MET A 113 -3.07 15.57 8.84
N VAL A 114 -3.86 14.50 8.81
CA VAL A 114 -4.79 14.17 9.91
C VAL A 114 -4.07 13.64 11.16
N PHE A 115 -3.18 12.66 10.99
CA PHE A 115 -2.39 12.12 12.10
C PHE A 115 -1.48 13.19 12.72
N VAL A 116 -0.81 13.99 11.86
CA VAL A 116 -0.01 15.14 12.30
C VAL A 116 -0.86 16.15 13.09
N GLU A 117 -2.05 16.51 12.62
CA GLU A 117 -2.94 17.43 13.32
C GLU A 117 -3.40 16.87 14.66
N ALA A 118 -3.68 15.56 14.74
CA ALA A 118 -4.06 14.92 15.99
C ALA A 118 -2.96 15.03 17.06
N LEU A 119 -1.70 14.81 16.68
CA LEU A 119 -0.55 14.98 17.58
C LEU A 119 -0.33 16.45 17.96
N ARG A 120 -0.46 17.38 17.00
CA ARG A 120 -0.34 18.81 17.28
C ARG A 120 -1.39 19.27 18.29
N ARG A 121 -2.65 18.84 18.15
CA ARG A 121 -3.75 19.16 19.09
C ARG A 121 -3.58 18.51 20.46
N SER A 122 -2.82 17.42 20.57
CA SER A 122 -2.52 16.78 21.85
C SER A 122 -1.36 17.43 22.61
N GLY A 123 -0.81 18.54 22.11
CA GLY A 123 0.26 19.29 22.77
C GLY A 123 1.66 18.74 22.50
N VAL A 124 1.83 17.88 21.47
CA VAL A 124 3.18 17.46 21.05
C VAL A 124 3.91 18.66 20.45
N GLU A 125 5.03 19.03 21.07
CA GLU A 125 5.91 20.08 20.55
C GLU A 125 6.79 19.51 19.42
N TYR A 126 6.61 20.01 18.20
CA TYR A 126 7.38 19.64 17.02
C TYR A 126 7.44 20.79 16.02
N ASP A 127 8.46 20.81 15.16
CA ASP A 127 8.54 21.75 14.03
C ASP A 127 7.64 21.26 12.87
N TRP A 128 6.35 21.60 12.97
CA TRP A 128 5.33 21.19 11.99
C TRP A 128 5.53 21.84 10.61
N THR A 129 6.31 22.92 10.50
CA THR A 129 6.62 23.55 9.21
C THR A 129 7.41 22.63 8.27
N ARG A 130 8.07 21.61 8.82
CA ARG A 130 8.79 20.57 8.05
C ARG A 130 7.86 19.51 7.47
N ARG A 131 6.59 19.49 7.86
CA ARG A 131 5.56 18.60 7.29
C ARG A 131 4.83 19.35 6.19
N HIS A 132 5.41 19.41 5.00
CA HIS A 132 4.95 20.25 3.90
C HIS A 132 3.46 20.09 3.50
N ALA A 133 2.81 18.97 3.82
CA ALA A 133 1.38 18.79 3.61
C ALA A 133 0.49 19.46 4.69
N HIS A 134 0.94 19.55 5.94
CA HIS A 134 0.15 20.06 7.05
C HIS A 134 -0.22 21.55 6.92
N PRO A 135 0.67 22.46 6.48
CA PRO A 135 0.31 23.86 6.24
C PRO A 135 -0.85 24.05 5.25
N LEU A 136 -0.90 23.24 4.18
CA LEU A 136 -2.02 23.27 3.24
C LEU A 136 -3.33 22.85 3.92
N PHE A 137 -3.31 21.75 4.67
CA PHE A 137 -4.46 21.32 5.46
C PHE A 137 -4.91 22.41 6.44
N ALA A 138 -4.00 22.98 7.22
CA ALA A 138 -4.31 24.00 8.22
C ALA A 138 -4.94 25.25 7.59
N ALA A 139 -4.51 25.64 6.39
CA ALA A 139 -5.06 26.77 5.65
C ALA A 139 -6.52 26.56 5.21
N THR A 140 -6.98 25.32 5.02
CA THR A 140 -8.38 25.03 4.67
C THR A 140 -9.37 25.23 5.83
N GLN A 141 -8.89 25.27 7.08
CA GLN A 141 -9.73 25.33 8.29
C GLN A 141 -10.78 24.21 8.42
N ILE A 142 -10.67 23.15 7.61
CA ILE A 142 -11.57 22.00 7.67
C ILE A 142 -11.33 21.22 8.96
N ASP A 143 -12.42 20.76 9.60
CA ASP A 143 -12.36 19.81 10.69
C ASP A 143 -12.40 18.37 10.14
N PRO A 144 -11.28 17.62 10.15
CA PRO A 144 -11.25 16.25 9.62
C PRO A 144 -11.90 15.24 10.56
N SER A 145 -12.38 15.64 11.74
CA SER A 145 -13.23 14.78 12.58
C SER A 145 -14.65 14.64 12.02
N GLN A 146 -15.07 15.56 11.15
CA GLN A 146 -16.33 15.47 10.42
C GLN A 146 -16.14 14.63 9.14
N PRO A 147 -16.97 13.61 8.90
CA PRO A 147 -16.83 12.74 7.73
C PRO A 147 -16.78 13.49 6.39
N GLU A 148 -17.62 14.51 6.22
CA GLU A 148 -17.63 15.33 4.99
C GLU A 148 -16.36 16.17 4.84
N GLY A 149 -15.82 16.70 5.94
CA GLY A 149 -14.56 17.44 5.95
C GLY A 149 -13.39 16.58 5.51
N LEU A 150 -13.26 15.38 6.10
CA LEU A 150 -12.23 14.43 5.69
C LEU A 150 -12.40 13.98 4.23
N ARG A 151 -13.64 13.72 3.80
CA ARG A 151 -13.93 13.35 2.41
C ARG A 151 -13.53 14.46 1.44
N ALA A 152 -13.78 15.72 1.77
CA ALA A 152 -13.39 16.87 0.95
C ALA A 152 -11.87 16.98 0.81
N LEU A 153 -11.12 16.83 1.91
CA LEU A 153 -9.65 16.83 1.90
C LEU A 153 -9.09 15.70 1.03
N LEU A 154 -9.60 14.48 1.21
CA LEU A 154 -9.20 13.32 0.42
C LEU A 154 -9.53 13.52 -1.07
N ALA A 155 -10.74 14.00 -1.39
CA ALA A 155 -11.19 14.25 -2.75
C ALA A 155 -10.37 15.35 -3.45
N ALA A 156 -9.96 16.38 -2.72
CA ALA A 156 -9.08 17.43 -3.23
C ALA A 156 -7.67 16.89 -3.51
N ASN A 157 -7.10 16.11 -2.58
CA ASN A 157 -5.79 15.54 -2.79
C ASN A 157 -5.76 14.49 -3.91
N VAL A 158 -6.81 13.68 -4.03
CA VAL A 158 -6.96 12.71 -5.11
C VAL A 158 -7.04 13.39 -6.47
N GLY A 159 -7.83 14.45 -6.62
CA GLY A 159 -7.92 15.21 -7.87
C GLY A 159 -6.55 15.73 -8.32
N TYR A 160 -5.78 16.28 -7.38
CA TYR A 160 -4.46 16.82 -7.69
C TYR A 160 -3.41 15.72 -7.91
N CYS A 161 -3.28 14.75 -6.99
CA CYS A 161 -2.27 13.69 -7.06
C CYS A 161 -2.43 12.80 -8.31
N VAL A 162 -3.67 12.48 -8.67
CA VAL A 162 -3.96 11.53 -9.76
C VAL A 162 -4.11 12.25 -11.10
N GLY A 163 -4.81 13.39 -11.12
CA GLY A 163 -5.17 14.12 -12.35
C GLY A 163 -4.40 15.42 -12.59
N GLY A 164 -3.65 15.91 -11.60
CA GLY A 164 -3.03 17.24 -11.63
C GLY A 164 -4.03 18.39 -11.48
N ASP A 165 -5.28 18.12 -11.08
CA ASP A 165 -6.31 19.13 -10.89
C ASP A 165 -6.29 19.69 -9.46
N ASP A 166 -5.91 20.96 -9.32
CA ASP A 166 -5.88 21.67 -8.03
C ASP A 166 -7.16 22.50 -7.74
N SER A 167 -8.19 22.40 -8.59
CA SER A 167 -9.43 23.19 -8.46
C SER A 167 -10.15 23.01 -7.13
N ARG A 168 -10.22 21.77 -6.63
CA ARG A 168 -10.83 21.45 -5.33
C ARG A 168 -10.03 22.04 -4.17
N TRP A 169 -8.69 22.05 -4.24
CA TRP A 169 -7.87 22.72 -3.22
C TRP A 169 -8.12 24.23 -3.21
N ARG A 170 -8.16 24.86 -4.38
CA ARG A 170 -8.46 26.29 -4.52
C ARG A 170 -9.83 26.65 -3.95
N ALA A 171 -10.85 25.82 -4.21
CA ALA A 171 -12.18 26.02 -3.65
C ALA A 171 -12.18 26.01 -2.12
N LEU A 172 -11.54 25.00 -1.51
CA LEU A 172 -11.43 24.90 -0.04
C LEU A 172 -10.67 26.09 0.58
N LEU A 173 -9.59 26.55 -0.07
CA LEU A 173 -8.86 27.73 0.40
C LEU A 173 -9.67 29.02 0.25
N ALA A 174 -10.40 29.18 -0.85
CA ALA A 174 -11.26 30.34 -1.07
C ALA A 174 -12.41 30.40 -0.05
N GLU A 175 -13.04 29.28 0.28
CA GLU A 175 -14.06 29.17 1.33
C GLU A 175 -13.52 29.58 2.71
N ALA A 176 -12.26 29.25 3.00
CA ALA A 176 -11.57 29.62 4.23
C ALA A 176 -10.99 31.06 4.23
N GLY A 177 -11.07 31.78 3.09
CA GLY A 177 -10.44 33.09 2.92
C GLY A 177 -8.91 33.05 2.93
N ALA A 178 -8.30 31.91 2.64
CA ALA A 178 -6.86 31.71 2.60
C ALA A 178 -6.28 31.99 1.21
N SER A 179 -4.98 32.31 1.14
CA SER A 179 -4.25 32.46 -0.13
C SER A 179 -3.74 31.11 -0.64
N ASP A 180 -3.38 31.07 -1.92
CA ASP A 180 -2.79 29.88 -2.56
C ASP A 180 -1.35 29.57 -2.13
N ALA A 181 -0.75 30.34 -1.20
CA ALA A 181 0.66 30.18 -0.85
C ALA A 181 0.99 28.76 -0.36
N ALA A 182 0.19 28.22 0.56
CA ALA A 182 0.38 26.87 1.07
C ALA A 182 0.18 25.79 -0.01
N LEU A 183 -0.70 26.03 -0.99
CA LEU A 183 -0.87 25.15 -2.14
C LEU A 183 0.37 25.20 -3.05
N CYS A 184 0.91 26.39 -3.33
CA CYS A 184 2.14 26.52 -4.12
C CYS A 184 3.31 25.76 -3.49
N ASP A 185 3.51 25.88 -2.18
CA ASP A 185 4.57 25.15 -1.45
C ASP A 185 4.35 23.64 -1.49
N TYR A 186 3.10 23.20 -1.30
CA TYR A 186 2.72 21.79 -1.41
C TYR A 186 3.05 21.23 -2.79
N ARG A 187 2.64 21.94 -3.86
CA ARG A 187 2.92 21.56 -5.24
C ARG A 187 4.42 21.51 -5.51
N GLN A 188 5.17 22.51 -5.05
CA GLN A 188 6.62 22.52 -5.21
C GLN A 188 7.29 21.29 -4.57
N LYS A 189 6.79 20.83 -3.42
CA LYS A 189 7.33 19.66 -2.74
C LYS A 189 6.91 18.34 -3.38
N TYR A 190 5.61 18.17 -3.67
CA TYR A 190 5.03 16.86 -3.96
C TYR A 190 4.74 16.59 -5.43
N GLU A 191 4.67 17.61 -6.30
CA GLU A 191 4.44 17.38 -7.74
C GLU A 191 5.49 16.42 -8.36
N PRO A 192 6.81 16.54 -8.06
CA PRO A 192 7.80 15.57 -8.52
C PRO A 192 7.55 14.15 -8.01
N TYR A 193 7.05 14.01 -6.77
CA TYR A 193 6.74 12.71 -6.17
C TYR A 193 5.61 12.02 -6.93
N PHE A 194 4.52 12.75 -7.20
CA PHE A 194 3.38 12.20 -7.92
C PHE A 194 3.69 11.84 -9.38
N VAL A 195 4.53 12.63 -10.06
CA VAL A 195 4.99 12.32 -11.42
C VAL A 195 5.82 11.03 -11.43
N GLU A 196 6.71 10.86 -10.45
CA GLU A 196 7.53 9.65 -10.32
C GLU A 196 6.72 8.43 -9.90
N ASP A 197 5.73 8.59 -9.02
CA ASP A 197 4.85 7.49 -8.61
C ASP A 197 3.95 7.03 -9.77
N LEU A 198 3.49 7.96 -10.63
CA LEU A 198 2.82 7.61 -11.90
C LEU A 198 3.74 6.79 -12.79
N ARG A 199 4.98 7.26 -13.00
CA ARG A 199 5.98 6.57 -13.83
C ARG A 199 6.27 5.17 -13.29
N TRP A 200 6.48 5.07 -11.98
CA TRP A 200 6.73 3.82 -11.28
C TRP A 200 5.55 2.86 -11.42
N THR A 201 4.33 3.34 -11.22
CA THR A 201 3.11 2.54 -11.32
C THR A 201 2.86 2.01 -12.73
N VAL A 202 3.09 2.84 -13.75
CA VAL A 202 3.02 2.40 -15.17
C VAL A 202 4.08 1.34 -15.46
N ARG A 203 5.30 1.53 -14.97
CA ARG A 203 6.37 0.54 -15.16
C ARG A 203 6.05 -0.80 -14.49
N ASN A 204 5.43 -0.76 -13.32
CA ASN A 204 4.95 -1.97 -12.64
C ASN A 204 3.87 -2.68 -13.48
N TRP A 205 2.92 -1.93 -14.04
CA TRP A 205 1.91 -2.48 -14.95
C TRP A 205 2.51 -3.14 -16.19
N GLU A 206 3.48 -2.49 -16.84
CA GLU A 206 4.21 -3.06 -17.99
C GLU A 206 4.93 -4.36 -17.61
N THR A 207 5.55 -4.40 -16.42
CA THR A 207 6.26 -5.58 -15.93
C THR A 207 5.31 -6.74 -15.67
N MET A 208 4.16 -6.46 -15.05
CA MET A 208 3.12 -7.47 -14.80
C MET A 208 2.55 -8.03 -16.11
N THR A 209 2.19 -7.15 -17.04
CA THR A 209 1.63 -7.57 -18.34
C THR A 209 2.64 -8.30 -19.22
N GLY A 210 3.93 -7.91 -19.19
CA GLY A 210 5.01 -8.65 -19.83
C GLY A 210 5.27 -10.05 -19.24
N ARG A 211 4.74 -10.34 -18.05
CA ARG A 211 4.82 -11.63 -17.36
C ARG A 211 3.43 -12.23 -17.09
N ALA A 212 2.44 -11.95 -17.95
CA ALA A 212 1.04 -12.33 -17.74
C ALA A 212 0.82 -13.80 -17.35
N ASP A 213 1.43 -14.74 -18.07
CA ASP A 213 1.29 -16.18 -17.77
C ASP A 213 1.85 -16.54 -16.40
N GLU A 214 2.89 -15.84 -15.95
CA GLU A 214 3.48 -16.04 -14.62
C GLU A 214 2.51 -15.62 -13.52
N PHE A 215 1.89 -14.43 -13.66
CA PHE A 215 0.89 -13.94 -12.74
C PHE A 215 -0.38 -14.80 -12.73
N ALA A 216 -0.82 -15.28 -13.90
CA ALA A 216 -1.95 -16.20 -14.00
C ALA A 216 -1.68 -17.51 -13.24
N ARG A 217 -0.49 -18.11 -13.42
CA ARG A 217 -0.08 -19.31 -12.66
C ARG A 217 -0.02 -19.03 -11.16
N TRP A 218 0.65 -17.96 -10.75
CA TRP A 218 0.77 -17.58 -9.34
C TRP A 218 -0.60 -17.40 -8.68
N TRP A 219 -1.52 -16.69 -9.35
CA TRP A 219 -2.85 -16.44 -8.80
C TRP A 219 -3.69 -17.70 -8.66
N ALA A 220 -3.59 -18.61 -9.63
CA ALA A 220 -4.23 -19.93 -9.58
C ALA A 220 -3.65 -20.79 -8.46
N ASP A 221 -2.32 -20.88 -8.38
CA ASP A 221 -1.58 -21.70 -7.42
C ASP A 221 -1.82 -21.29 -5.96
N THR A 222 -2.06 -20.00 -5.71
CA THR A 222 -2.30 -19.46 -4.36
C THR A 222 -3.77 -19.50 -3.95
N GLY A 223 -4.70 -19.86 -4.86
CA GLY A 223 -6.13 -19.94 -4.58
C GLY A 223 -6.49 -20.71 -3.30
N PRO A 224 -5.96 -21.93 -3.08
CA PRO A 224 -6.21 -22.69 -1.87
C PRO A 224 -5.74 -22.02 -0.57
N LEU A 225 -4.65 -21.24 -0.62
CA LEU A 225 -4.13 -20.50 0.55
C LEU A 225 -4.98 -19.25 0.83
N ARG A 226 -5.33 -18.51 -0.22
CA ARG A 226 -6.17 -17.31 -0.13
C ARG A 226 -7.59 -17.63 0.37
N ALA A 227 -8.07 -18.86 0.17
CA ALA A 227 -9.36 -19.31 0.70
C ALA A 227 -9.37 -19.56 2.22
N LEU A 228 -8.20 -19.58 2.89
CA LEU A 228 -8.10 -19.88 4.32
C LEU A 228 -8.43 -18.69 5.22
N ALA A 229 -8.24 -17.47 4.72
CA ALA A 229 -8.56 -16.24 5.44
C ALA A 229 -8.85 -15.11 4.45
N ASP A 230 -9.68 -14.16 4.86
CA ASP A 230 -9.83 -12.91 4.12
C ASP A 230 -8.57 -12.06 4.28
N LEU A 231 -7.81 -11.95 3.18
CA LEU A 231 -6.61 -11.11 3.08
C LEU A 231 -6.94 -9.72 2.49
N GLY A 232 -8.21 -9.41 2.23
CA GLY A 232 -8.63 -8.15 1.63
C GLY A 232 -8.11 -7.91 0.22
N LEU A 233 -7.59 -8.94 -0.45
CA LEU A 233 -7.05 -8.87 -1.81
C LEU A 233 -8.20 -8.83 -2.82
N GLU A 234 -8.09 -7.93 -3.79
CA GLU A 234 -9.07 -7.77 -4.86
C GLU A 234 -8.33 -7.71 -6.20
N THR A 235 -8.87 -8.35 -7.23
CA THR A 235 -8.20 -8.35 -8.54
C THR A 235 -8.52 -7.09 -9.32
N VAL A 236 -7.65 -6.75 -10.28
CA VAL A 236 -7.86 -5.59 -11.15
C VAL A 236 -9.16 -5.72 -11.94
N GLU A 237 -9.48 -6.91 -12.43
CA GLU A 237 -10.67 -7.22 -13.22
C GLU A 237 -11.94 -7.03 -12.37
N ALA A 238 -11.98 -7.66 -11.18
CA ALA A 238 -13.12 -7.57 -10.28
C ALA A 238 -13.38 -6.12 -9.83
N PHE A 239 -12.32 -5.35 -9.57
CA PHE A 239 -12.48 -3.92 -9.24
C PHE A 239 -12.94 -3.12 -10.45
N ALA A 240 -12.35 -3.35 -11.64
CA ALA A 240 -12.67 -2.63 -12.87
C ALA A 240 -14.13 -2.80 -13.28
N GLU A 241 -14.69 -4.02 -13.18
CA GLU A 241 -16.11 -4.28 -13.46
C GLU A 241 -17.04 -3.37 -12.65
N GLN A 242 -16.67 -3.06 -11.41
CA GLN A 242 -17.48 -2.29 -10.48
C GLN A 242 -17.40 -0.78 -10.70
N VAL A 243 -16.38 -0.31 -11.43
CA VAL A 243 -16.14 1.12 -11.73
C VAL A 243 -16.16 1.41 -13.22
N ALA A 244 -16.47 0.41 -14.07
CA ALA A 244 -16.49 0.55 -15.52
C ALA A 244 -17.55 1.55 -15.98
N THR A 245 -18.67 1.62 -15.26
CA THR A 245 -19.80 2.50 -15.58
C THR A 245 -20.23 3.29 -14.35
N GLY A 246 -20.93 4.40 -14.56
CA GLY A 246 -21.42 5.27 -13.50
C GLY A 246 -21.08 6.74 -13.75
N PRO A 247 -21.63 7.66 -12.94
CA PRO A 247 -21.38 9.08 -13.06
C PRO A 247 -19.93 9.44 -12.72
N GLY A 248 -19.45 10.56 -13.26
CA GLY A 248 -18.12 11.11 -12.99
C GLY A 248 -16.99 10.50 -13.83
N SER A 249 -15.78 11.02 -13.60
CA SER A 249 -14.54 10.51 -14.20
C SER A 249 -14.20 9.11 -13.68
N LEU A 250 -13.24 8.43 -14.30
CA LEU A 250 -12.78 7.14 -13.76
C LEU A 250 -12.12 7.33 -12.39
N ILE A 251 -11.33 8.40 -12.21
CA ILE A 251 -10.73 8.76 -10.92
C ILE A 251 -11.82 8.89 -9.84
N ASP A 252 -12.91 9.62 -10.12
CA ASP A 252 -14.01 9.78 -9.15
C ASP A 252 -14.66 8.44 -8.79
N ARG A 253 -14.89 7.55 -9.77
CA ARG A 253 -15.49 6.23 -9.53
C ARG A 253 -14.57 5.31 -8.73
N VAL A 254 -13.28 5.28 -9.04
CA VAL A 254 -12.28 4.51 -8.26
C VAL A 254 -12.20 5.04 -6.84
N PHE A 255 -12.13 6.36 -6.66
CA PHE A 255 -12.08 7.00 -5.34
C PHE A 255 -13.33 6.71 -4.52
N ALA A 256 -14.52 6.84 -5.11
CA ALA A 256 -15.78 6.55 -4.42
C ALA A 256 -15.84 5.09 -3.94
N ARG A 257 -15.37 4.13 -4.74
CA ARG A 257 -15.28 2.72 -4.34
C ARG A 257 -14.26 2.52 -3.22
N VAL A 258 -13.08 3.13 -3.31
CA VAL A 258 -12.05 3.06 -2.25
C VAL A 258 -12.60 3.58 -0.93
N MET A 259 -13.29 4.72 -0.96
CA MET A 259 -13.95 5.28 0.23
C MET A 259 -14.97 4.30 0.82
N ALA A 260 -15.89 3.81 0.01
CA ALA A 260 -17.00 2.97 0.47
C ALA A 260 -16.54 1.60 1.00
N THR A 261 -15.50 1.02 0.41
CA THR A 261 -15.10 -0.38 0.68
C THR A 261 -13.91 -0.51 1.62
N ARG A 262 -13.06 0.52 1.75
CA ARG A 262 -11.82 0.44 2.52
C ARG A 262 -11.73 1.50 3.61
N ILE A 263 -11.89 2.77 3.25
CA ILE A 263 -11.61 3.89 4.17
C ILE A 263 -12.74 4.12 5.18
N GLU A 264 -13.98 4.29 4.70
CA GLU A 264 -15.12 4.56 5.59
C GLU A 264 -15.38 3.41 6.58
N PRO A 265 -15.35 2.11 6.18
CA PRO A 265 -15.51 1.02 7.13
C PRO A 265 -14.44 1.02 8.23
N ALA A 266 -13.19 1.33 7.90
CA ALA A 266 -12.11 1.41 8.88
C ALA A 266 -12.29 2.58 9.85
N LEU A 267 -12.60 3.78 9.35
CA LEU A 267 -12.87 4.96 10.19
C LEU A 267 -14.09 4.78 11.10
N ARG A 268 -15.11 4.05 10.64
CA ARG A 268 -16.31 3.74 11.42
C ARG A 268 -16.13 2.56 12.38
N GLY A 269 -14.98 1.88 12.36
CA GLY A 269 -14.74 0.69 13.19
C GLY A 269 -15.61 -0.50 12.81
N GLN A 270 -16.01 -0.61 11.54
CA GLN A 270 -16.85 -1.69 11.01
C GLN A 270 -16.05 -2.93 10.59
N VAL A 271 -14.72 -2.90 10.74
CA VAL A 271 -13.84 -4.05 10.50
C VAL A 271 -13.88 -4.96 11.73
N ALA A 272 -14.26 -6.22 11.53
CA ALA A 272 -14.34 -7.18 12.61
C ALA A 272 -12.97 -7.42 13.26
N PRO A 273 -12.87 -7.33 14.60
CA PRO A 273 -11.61 -7.56 15.29
C PRO A 273 -11.16 -9.00 15.13
N ALA A 274 -9.86 -9.20 14.90
CA ALA A 274 -9.24 -10.50 14.83
C ALA A 274 -8.54 -10.85 16.15
N SER A 275 -8.56 -12.13 16.50
CA SER A 275 -7.75 -12.69 17.58
C SER A 275 -6.25 -12.62 17.23
N ALA A 276 -5.39 -12.76 18.24
CA ALA A 276 -3.94 -12.77 18.02
C ALA A 276 -3.49 -13.93 17.11
N GLU A 277 -4.19 -15.07 17.18
CA GLU A 277 -3.95 -16.24 16.34
C GLU A 277 -4.35 -15.96 14.89
N GLU A 278 -5.55 -15.40 14.65
CA GLU A 278 -6.00 -15.02 13.31
C GLU A 278 -5.10 -13.97 12.66
N ARG A 279 -4.65 -12.96 13.42
CA ARG A 279 -3.71 -11.94 12.91
C ARG A 279 -2.39 -12.57 12.48
N ARG A 280 -1.85 -13.50 13.28
CA ARG A 280 -0.61 -14.22 12.97
C ARG A 280 -0.78 -15.10 11.73
N GLU A 281 -1.90 -15.82 11.64
CA GLU A 281 -2.23 -16.66 10.49
C GLU A 281 -2.37 -15.81 9.22
N ARG A 282 -3.11 -14.70 9.26
CA ARG A 282 -3.23 -13.75 8.14
C ARG A 282 -1.87 -13.21 7.72
N ALA A 283 -1.04 -12.77 8.66
CA ALA A 283 0.33 -12.28 8.37
C ALA A 283 1.18 -13.34 7.66
N PHE A 284 1.14 -14.57 8.15
CA PHE A 284 1.89 -15.66 7.52
C PHE A 284 1.33 -16.04 6.14
N LEU A 285 0.01 -16.06 5.96
CA LEU A 285 -0.62 -16.32 4.67
C LEU A 285 -0.26 -15.25 3.63
N ARG A 286 -0.25 -13.96 4.00
CA ARG A 286 0.20 -12.87 3.12
C ARG A 286 1.64 -13.08 2.65
N TRP A 287 2.54 -13.38 3.60
CA TRP A 287 3.92 -13.71 3.28
C TRP A 287 4.00 -14.90 2.33
N LEU A 288 3.34 -16.01 2.65
CA LEU A 288 3.42 -17.23 1.85
C LEU A 288 2.82 -17.07 0.44
N VAL A 289 1.68 -16.38 0.32
CA VAL A 289 1.05 -16.06 -0.97
C VAL A 289 2.00 -15.24 -1.83
N GLY A 290 2.67 -14.23 -1.27
CA GLY A 290 3.68 -13.48 -2.01
C GLY A 290 4.88 -14.35 -2.43
N GLN A 291 5.37 -15.20 -1.52
CA GLN A 291 6.48 -16.11 -1.80
C GLN A 291 6.20 -17.15 -2.87
N PHE A 292 4.93 -17.54 -3.05
CA PHE A 292 4.54 -18.48 -4.10
C PHE A 292 4.83 -17.98 -5.52
N GLY A 293 5.14 -16.68 -5.68
CA GLY A 293 5.67 -16.14 -6.94
C GLY A 293 6.90 -16.90 -7.46
N VAL A 294 7.75 -17.42 -6.56
CA VAL A 294 8.94 -18.19 -6.97
C VAL A 294 8.57 -19.48 -7.72
N PHE A 295 7.49 -20.15 -7.32
CA PHE A 295 7.04 -21.39 -7.98
C PHE A 295 6.44 -21.08 -9.36
N ALA A 296 5.76 -19.95 -9.48
CA ALA A 296 5.20 -19.50 -10.75
C ALA A 296 6.28 -19.05 -11.76
N ARG A 297 7.38 -18.46 -11.24
CA ARG A 297 8.58 -18.10 -11.99
C ARG A 297 9.37 -19.32 -12.46
N PHE A 298 9.50 -20.34 -11.60
CA PHE A 298 10.25 -21.56 -11.86
C PHE A 298 9.36 -22.82 -11.80
N PRO A 299 8.37 -22.95 -12.71
CA PRO A 299 7.41 -24.05 -12.65
C PRO A 299 8.03 -25.40 -13.00
N ALA A 300 9.10 -25.40 -13.80
CA ALA A 300 9.81 -26.60 -14.25
C ALA A 300 11.00 -26.98 -13.35
N ALA A 301 11.34 -26.17 -12.34
CA ALA A 301 12.44 -26.50 -11.43
C ALA A 301 12.12 -27.76 -10.63
N GLN A 302 13.15 -28.58 -10.39
CA GLN A 302 12.98 -29.83 -9.66
C GLN A 302 12.37 -29.56 -8.27
N GLY A 303 11.30 -30.29 -7.95
CA GLY A 303 10.61 -30.15 -6.67
C GLY A 303 9.65 -28.97 -6.55
N SER A 304 9.56 -28.06 -7.53
CA SER A 304 8.69 -26.87 -7.48
C SER A 304 7.23 -27.20 -7.16
N ALA A 305 6.61 -28.07 -7.96
CA ALA A 305 5.23 -28.50 -7.76
C ALA A 305 5.01 -29.26 -6.43
N LEU A 306 5.98 -30.10 -6.03
CA LEU A 306 5.91 -30.87 -4.79
C LEU A 306 5.98 -29.98 -3.56
N THR A 307 6.95 -29.06 -3.52
CA THR A 307 7.13 -28.10 -2.42
C THR A 307 5.90 -27.23 -2.27
N ARG A 308 5.41 -26.66 -3.37
CA ARG A 308 4.17 -25.88 -3.42
C ARG A 308 2.99 -26.66 -2.81
N SER A 309 2.74 -27.88 -3.30
CA SER A 309 1.64 -28.73 -2.82
C SER A 309 1.77 -29.06 -1.33
N ARG A 310 2.98 -29.43 -0.88
CA ARG A 310 3.24 -29.78 0.52
C ARG A 310 3.11 -28.58 1.46
N LEU A 311 3.54 -27.39 1.04
CA LEU A 311 3.33 -26.15 1.81
C LEU A 311 1.83 -25.85 1.93
N THR A 312 1.08 -25.92 0.84
CA THR A 312 -0.37 -25.72 0.86
C THR A 312 -1.08 -26.68 1.80
N GLU A 313 -0.79 -27.99 1.70
CA GLU A 313 -1.39 -29.00 2.58
C GLU A 313 -0.95 -28.84 4.04
N PHE A 314 0.32 -28.47 4.29
CA PHE A 314 0.81 -28.19 5.63
C PHE A 314 0.01 -27.06 6.28
N VAL A 315 -0.16 -25.93 5.59
CA VAL A 315 -0.89 -24.76 6.11
C VAL A 315 -2.36 -25.09 6.33
N LYS A 316 -3.01 -25.78 5.37
CA LYS A 316 -4.40 -26.24 5.53
C LYS A 316 -4.59 -27.13 6.76
N THR A 317 -3.67 -28.08 6.98
CA THR A 317 -3.74 -29.02 8.12
C THR A 317 -3.53 -28.34 9.47
N HIS A 318 -2.76 -27.25 9.49
CA HIS A 318 -2.43 -26.49 10.70
C HIS A 318 -3.27 -25.22 10.87
N ARG A 319 -4.34 -25.03 10.09
CA ARG A 319 -5.26 -23.89 10.21
C ARG A 319 -5.73 -23.70 11.66
N GLY A 320 -5.75 -22.46 12.15
CA GLY A 320 -6.07 -22.13 13.54
C GLY A 320 -5.01 -22.56 14.56
N ARG A 321 -3.90 -23.17 14.12
CA ARG A 321 -2.81 -23.67 14.97
C ARG A 321 -1.43 -23.29 14.42
N LEU A 322 -1.36 -22.28 13.55
CA LEU A 322 -0.09 -21.77 13.00
C LEU A 322 0.64 -20.94 14.05
N GLY A 323 1.35 -21.63 14.94
CA GLY A 323 2.25 -21.02 15.91
C GLY A 323 3.62 -20.66 15.30
N PRO A 324 4.49 -20.02 16.10
CA PRO A 324 5.85 -19.70 15.66
C PRO A 324 6.64 -20.91 15.14
N ALA A 325 6.45 -22.09 15.76
CA ALA A 325 7.14 -23.31 15.36
C ALA A 325 6.64 -23.84 14.00
N GLU A 326 5.33 -23.83 13.76
CA GLU A 326 4.74 -24.23 12.49
C GLU A 326 5.18 -23.30 11.35
N ILE A 327 5.17 -21.99 11.61
CA ILE A 327 5.64 -20.97 10.67
C ILE A 327 7.11 -21.19 10.34
N ALA A 328 7.97 -21.38 11.34
CA ALA A 328 9.40 -21.64 11.13
C ALA A 328 9.63 -22.92 10.30
N ARG A 329 8.87 -24.00 10.54
CA ARG A 329 8.96 -25.24 9.74
C ARG A 329 8.56 -25.01 8.29
N ALA A 330 7.48 -24.28 8.04
CA ALA A 330 7.03 -23.95 6.69
C ALA A 330 8.04 -23.05 5.96
N ARG A 331 8.57 -22.02 6.63
CA ARG A 331 9.65 -21.16 6.08
C ARG A 331 10.89 -21.98 5.73
N ALA A 332 11.40 -22.79 6.65
CA ALA A 332 12.57 -23.63 6.40
C ALA A 332 12.36 -24.61 5.22
N PHE A 333 11.13 -25.09 5.00
CA PHE A 333 10.82 -25.94 3.86
C PHE A 333 10.78 -25.17 2.53
N TYR A 334 10.26 -23.95 2.53
CA TYR A 334 10.36 -23.02 1.40
C TYR A 334 11.82 -22.66 1.08
N GLU A 335 12.60 -22.32 2.10
CA GLU A 335 14.01 -21.91 1.96
C GLU A 335 14.86 -23.02 1.32
N ARG A 336 14.64 -24.29 1.68
CA ARG A 336 15.31 -25.42 1.00
C ARG A 336 15.03 -25.48 -0.50
N PHE A 337 13.84 -25.11 -0.94
CA PHE A 337 13.55 -25.02 -2.36
C PHE A 337 14.31 -23.87 -3.01
N VAL A 338 14.33 -22.69 -2.37
CA VAL A 338 15.10 -21.54 -2.85
C VAL A 338 16.59 -21.88 -2.98
N ASP A 339 17.16 -22.59 -2.00
CA ASP A 339 18.55 -23.06 -2.03
C ASP A 339 18.81 -23.98 -3.23
N SER A 340 17.87 -24.90 -3.49
CA SER A 340 17.96 -25.80 -4.64
C SER A 340 17.92 -25.08 -5.99
N LEU A 341 17.31 -23.89 -6.08
CA LEU A 341 17.36 -23.07 -7.30
C LEU A 341 18.77 -22.53 -7.55
N ALA A 342 19.48 -22.13 -6.49
CA ALA A 342 20.87 -21.70 -6.60
C ALA A 342 21.81 -22.87 -6.97
N GLU A 343 21.60 -24.05 -6.37
CA GLU A 343 22.33 -25.27 -6.71
C GLU A 343 22.14 -25.70 -8.18
N GLN A 344 20.94 -25.47 -8.72
CA GLN A 344 20.61 -25.72 -10.14
C GLN A 344 21.02 -24.58 -11.08
N HIS A 345 21.70 -23.54 -10.58
CA HIS A 345 22.06 -22.33 -11.35
C HIS A 345 20.86 -21.58 -11.97
N LEU A 346 19.68 -21.73 -11.39
CA LEU A 346 18.46 -20.98 -11.77
C LEU A 346 18.35 -19.64 -11.03
N ALA A 347 19.14 -19.47 -9.97
CA ALA A 347 19.24 -18.26 -9.16
C ALA A 347 20.69 -18.03 -8.73
N SER A 348 21.08 -16.78 -8.50
CA SER A 348 22.34 -16.49 -7.82
C SER A 348 22.22 -16.72 -6.31
N LEU A 349 23.35 -16.77 -5.60
CA LEU A 349 23.35 -16.82 -4.13
C LEU A 349 22.71 -15.56 -3.50
N ASP A 350 22.84 -14.40 -4.16
CA ASP A 350 22.22 -13.14 -3.75
C ASP A 350 20.69 -13.16 -3.95
N ASP A 351 20.23 -13.75 -5.06
CA ASP A 351 18.80 -14.00 -5.28
C ASP A 351 18.24 -14.92 -4.21
N ALA A 352 18.91 -16.03 -3.93
CA ALA A 352 18.48 -16.97 -2.90
C ALA A 352 18.39 -16.29 -1.53
N ALA A 353 19.42 -15.54 -1.11
CA ALA A 353 19.42 -14.80 0.14
C ALA A 353 18.23 -13.82 0.22
N THR A 354 17.97 -13.09 -0.87
CA THR A 354 16.84 -12.14 -0.94
C THR A 354 15.49 -12.86 -0.87
N TRP A 355 15.31 -13.94 -1.64
CA TRP A 355 14.01 -14.62 -1.78
C TRP A 355 13.57 -15.38 -0.53
N ARG A 356 14.51 -15.83 0.32
CA ARG A 356 14.17 -16.36 1.65
C ARG A 356 13.40 -15.34 2.49
N GLU A 357 13.67 -14.05 2.31
CA GLU A 357 12.95 -12.96 2.99
C GLU A 357 11.79 -12.41 2.18
N VAL A 358 12.01 -12.10 0.89
CA VAL A 358 11.00 -11.56 -0.04
C VAL A 358 11.30 -11.94 -1.48
N PHE A 359 10.33 -12.57 -2.12
CA PHE A 359 10.27 -12.68 -3.58
C PHE A 359 9.51 -11.48 -4.16
N ALA A 360 10.20 -10.62 -4.91
CA ALA A 360 9.58 -9.50 -5.59
C ALA A 360 8.79 -9.99 -6.82
N LEU A 361 7.46 -9.93 -6.73
CA LEU A 361 6.57 -10.36 -7.81
C LEU A 361 6.72 -9.48 -9.07
N VAL A 362 7.03 -8.19 -8.89
CA VAL A 362 7.48 -7.26 -9.94
C VAL A 362 8.95 -6.95 -9.75
N GLU A 363 9.67 -6.78 -10.87
CA GLU A 363 11.09 -6.43 -10.82
C GLU A 363 11.30 -5.04 -10.20
N PRO A 364 12.36 -4.85 -9.38
CA PRO A 364 12.63 -3.56 -8.78
C PRO A 364 12.87 -2.47 -9.82
N PHE A 365 12.04 -1.43 -9.81
CA PHE A 365 12.28 -0.18 -10.54
C PHE A 365 12.45 0.96 -9.53
N TYR A 366 13.55 1.71 -9.64
CA TYR A 366 13.86 2.79 -8.71
C TYR A 366 13.64 4.14 -9.38
N VAL A 367 12.87 4.98 -8.69
CA VAL A 367 12.63 6.37 -9.07
C VAL A 367 13.40 7.33 -8.15
N PHE A 368 13.58 8.56 -8.62
CA PHE A 368 14.31 9.61 -7.91
C PHE A 368 13.43 10.84 -7.76
N TYR A 369 13.14 11.22 -6.52
CA TYR A 369 12.19 12.28 -6.19
C TYR A 369 12.82 13.67 -6.01
N ASP A 370 14.15 13.73 -5.86
CA ASP A 370 14.88 14.96 -5.53
C ASP A 370 15.72 15.48 -6.72
N GLY A 371 15.24 15.25 -7.95
CA GLY A 371 15.83 15.80 -9.18
C GLY A 371 15.54 17.29 -9.38
N PRO A 372 16.20 17.95 -10.34
CA PRO A 372 15.86 19.32 -10.73
C PRO A 372 14.44 19.39 -11.30
N ARG A 373 13.69 20.46 -10.99
CA ARG A 373 12.27 20.58 -11.33
C ARG A 373 12.02 20.48 -12.83
N GLU A 374 12.93 21.02 -13.62
CA GLU A 374 12.89 21.04 -15.08
C GLU A 374 12.98 19.63 -15.70
N ALA A 375 13.42 18.62 -14.92
CA ALA A 375 13.44 17.23 -15.36
C ALA A 375 12.06 16.55 -15.27
N TYR A 376 11.10 17.15 -14.56
CA TYR A 376 9.76 16.60 -14.40
C TYR A 376 8.79 17.31 -15.34
N GLU A 377 8.00 16.52 -16.07
CA GLU A 377 6.86 17.08 -16.80
C GLU A 377 5.75 17.50 -15.82
N PRO A 378 4.88 18.45 -16.20
CA PRO A 378 3.73 18.82 -15.37
C PRO A 378 2.83 17.62 -15.05
N LEU A 379 2.39 17.50 -13.80
CA LEU A 379 1.58 16.35 -13.35
C LEU A 379 0.31 16.12 -14.18
N ALA A 380 -0.42 17.17 -14.52
CA ALA A 380 -1.61 17.05 -15.37
C ALA A 380 -1.30 16.50 -16.78
N GLN A 381 -0.12 16.78 -17.32
CA GLN A 381 0.32 16.23 -18.60
C GLN A 381 0.69 14.75 -18.45
N ALA A 382 1.43 14.38 -17.40
CA ALA A 382 1.75 13.00 -17.09
C ALA A 382 0.47 12.16 -16.90
N ALA A 383 -0.49 12.69 -16.13
CA ALA A 383 -1.78 12.06 -15.86
C ALA A 383 -2.57 11.83 -17.15
N ARG A 384 -2.74 12.85 -18.01
CA ARG A 384 -3.44 12.71 -19.30
C ARG A 384 -2.81 11.67 -20.21
N ARG A 385 -1.47 11.56 -20.24
CA ARG A 385 -0.80 10.54 -21.05
C ARG A 385 -1.10 9.12 -20.56
N VAL A 386 -1.27 8.95 -19.26
CA VAL A 386 -1.43 7.62 -18.65
C VAL A 386 -2.90 7.21 -18.57
N LEU A 387 -3.76 8.12 -18.12
CA LEU A 387 -5.17 7.91 -17.84
C LEU A 387 -6.09 8.35 -19.00
N GLY A 388 -5.57 9.07 -20.00
CA GLY A 388 -6.37 9.65 -21.08
C GLY A 388 -6.99 11.00 -20.71
N GLU A 389 -7.83 11.54 -21.60
CA GLU A 389 -8.70 12.67 -21.26
C GLU A 389 -9.79 12.18 -20.30
N GLU A 390 -9.87 12.79 -19.12
CA GLU A 390 -10.88 12.51 -18.09
C GLU A 390 -11.73 13.74 -17.79
#